data_AF-A0A926U4Q5-F1
#
_entry.id   AF-A0A926U4Q5-F1
#
_cell.length_a   1.000
_cell.length_b   1.000
_cell.length_c   1.000
_cell.angle_alpha   90.00
_cell.angle_beta   90.00
_cell.angle_gamma   90.00
#
_symmetry.space_group_name_H-M   'P 1'
#
loop_
_entity.id
_entity.type
_entity.pdbx_description
1 polymer ?
#
loop_
_entity_poly.entity_id
_entity_poly.type
_entity_poly.pdbx_seq_one_letter_code
_entity_poly.pdbx_strand_id
1 'polypeptide(L)'
;MRIKHSFRSIASMAQPRKERCKHKVKQRRGNAKTHAQLNAIVTRNLLDCSVDELYEQTGAVRNDRSSLPQEAQEALMVGDLAARHEIVTQDAQGHQQILKAGDAGSKKARHILPW
;
A
#
# COMPACT_ATOMS: atom_id res chain seq x y z
N MET A 1 30.46 -41.95 -9.37
CA MET A 1 29.09 -41.45 -9.66
C MET A 1 28.96 -40.03 -9.10
N ARG A 2 28.73 -39.03 -9.97
CA ARG A 2 28.65 -37.60 -9.62
C ARG A 2 27.22 -37.08 -9.86
N ILE A 3 26.66 -36.45 -8.81
CA ILE A 3 25.83 -35.22 -8.78
C ILE A 3 24.51 -35.30 -9.61
N LYS A 4 23.32 -35.04 -9.06
CA LYS A 4 22.81 -33.67 -8.82
C LYS A 4 21.56 -33.70 -7.93
N HIS A 5 21.69 -33.16 -6.71
CA HIS A 5 20.55 -32.63 -5.97
C HIS A 5 19.94 -31.48 -6.79
N SER A 6 18.68 -31.67 -7.21
CA SER A 6 17.88 -30.64 -7.85
C SER A 6 17.45 -29.62 -6.78
N PHE A 7 18.30 -28.62 -6.54
CA PHE A 7 17.89 -27.39 -5.88
C PHE A 7 16.91 -26.66 -6.80
N ARG A 8 15.61 -26.95 -6.65
CA ARG A 8 14.55 -26.11 -7.24
C ARG A 8 14.58 -24.75 -6.56
N SER A 9 15.24 -23.83 -7.26
CA SER A 9 15.15 -22.38 -7.25
C SER A 9 14.09 -21.79 -6.30
N ILE A 10 14.56 -21.24 -5.18
CA ILE A 10 13.78 -20.47 -4.19
C ILE A 10 13.53 -19.01 -4.67
N ALA A 11 13.79 -18.73 -5.94
CA ALA A 11 13.87 -17.36 -6.47
C ALA A 11 12.53 -16.75 -6.92
N SER A 12 11.37 -17.38 -6.63
CA SER A 12 10.06 -16.93 -7.15
C SER A 12 9.05 -16.57 -6.06
N MET A 13 9.43 -15.80 -5.03
CA MET A 13 8.47 -15.23 -4.06
C MET A 13 8.77 -13.80 -3.60
N ALA A 14 9.54 -13.03 -4.36
CA ALA A 14 9.78 -11.62 -4.07
C ALA A 14 9.31 -10.73 -5.24
N GLN A 15 8.00 -10.72 -5.51
CA GLN A 15 7.44 -9.62 -6.30
C GLN A 15 7.73 -8.28 -5.58
N PRO A 16 8.19 -7.25 -6.31
CA PRO A 16 8.49 -5.95 -5.73
C PRO A 16 7.26 -5.42 -4.97
N ARG A 17 7.48 -4.91 -3.75
CA ARG A 17 6.41 -4.61 -2.77
C ARG A 17 5.33 -3.62 -3.27
N LYS A 18 5.66 -2.76 -4.25
CA LYS A 18 4.71 -1.90 -5.00
C LYS A 18 3.63 -2.71 -5.73
N GLU A 19 3.90 -3.96 -6.14
CA GLU A 19 2.93 -4.81 -6.82
C GLU A 19 1.87 -5.40 -5.88
N ARG A 20 2.15 -5.62 -4.58
CA ARG A 20 1.21 -6.33 -3.69
C ARG A 20 -0.09 -5.57 -3.45
N CYS A 21 -0.06 -4.23 -3.38
CA CYS A 21 -1.28 -3.41 -3.25
C CYS A 21 -2.11 -3.47 -4.53
N LYS A 22 -1.48 -3.15 -5.67
CA LYS A 22 -2.11 -3.18 -6.99
C LYS A 22 -2.70 -4.54 -7.30
N HIS A 23 -1.98 -5.61 -6.97
CA HIS A 23 -2.40 -6.98 -7.23
C HIS A 23 -3.60 -7.39 -6.36
N LYS A 24 -3.65 -7.02 -5.07
CA LYS A 24 -4.79 -7.34 -4.19
C LYS A 24 -6.05 -6.54 -4.53
N VAL A 25 -5.93 -5.25 -4.83
CA VAL A 25 -7.06 -4.43 -5.29
C VAL A 25 -7.61 -4.99 -6.61
N LYS A 26 -6.73 -5.35 -7.56
CA LYS A 26 -7.13 -5.97 -8.83
C LYS A 26 -7.79 -7.34 -8.64
N GLN A 27 -7.27 -8.18 -7.73
CA GLN A 27 -7.87 -9.48 -7.38
C GLN A 27 -9.28 -9.33 -6.79
N ARG A 28 -9.56 -8.25 -6.07
CA ARG A 28 -10.88 -7.96 -5.46
C ARG A 28 -11.79 -7.09 -6.35
N ARG A 29 -11.57 -7.11 -7.67
CA ARG A 29 -12.33 -6.33 -8.68
C ARG A 29 -12.20 -4.81 -8.58
N GLY A 30 -11.16 -4.31 -7.94
CA GLY A 30 -10.78 -2.90 -8.01
C GLY A 30 -9.99 -2.57 -9.28
N ASN A 31 -10.09 -1.33 -9.76
CA ASN A 31 -9.41 -0.84 -10.96
C ASN A 31 -8.32 0.18 -10.61
N ALA A 32 -7.64 0.73 -11.63
CA ALA A 32 -6.60 1.74 -11.43
C ALA A 32 -7.10 2.98 -10.66
N LYS A 33 -8.36 3.39 -10.89
CA LYS A 33 -9.01 4.47 -10.14
C LYS A 33 -9.19 4.12 -8.66
N THR A 34 -9.61 2.90 -8.34
CA THR A 34 -9.68 2.41 -6.95
C THR A 34 -8.31 2.52 -6.27
N HIS A 35 -7.24 2.12 -6.95
CA HIS A 35 -5.89 2.18 -6.38
C HIS A 35 -5.42 3.62 -6.14
N ALA A 36 -5.67 4.53 -7.10
CA ALA A 36 -5.31 5.95 -6.95
C ALA A 36 -6.06 6.62 -5.79
N GLN A 37 -7.37 6.36 -5.67
CA GLN A 37 -8.17 6.90 -4.58
C GLN A 37 -7.83 6.28 -3.24
N LEU A 38 -7.54 4.98 -3.17
CA LEU A 38 -7.07 4.34 -1.96
C LEU A 38 -5.75 4.95 -1.49
N ASN A 39 -4.81 5.20 -2.41
CA ASN A 39 -3.57 5.88 -2.10
C ASN A 39 -3.83 7.28 -1.50
N ALA A 40 -4.71 8.07 -2.11
CA ALA A 40 -5.08 9.38 -1.59
C ALA A 40 -5.73 9.33 -0.20
N ILE A 41 -6.58 8.33 0.05
CA ILE A 41 -7.19 8.10 1.37
C ILE A 41 -6.11 7.78 2.41
N VAL A 42 -5.21 6.85 2.12
CA VAL A 42 -4.14 6.46 3.04
C VAL A 42 -3.24 7.64 3.35
N THR A 43 -2.81 8.40 2.35
CA THR A 43 -1.99 9.61 2.53
C THR A 43 -2.67 10.62 3.43
N ARG A 44 -3.93 10.96 3.14
CA ARG A 44 -4.68 11.92 3.95
C ARG A 44 -4.89 11.45 5.38
N ASN A 45 -5.17 10.17 5.58
CA ASN A 45 -5.43 9.66 6.92
C ASN A 45 -4.17 9.65 7.80
N LEU A 46 -3.00 9.38 7.24
CA LEU A 46 -1.76 9.26 8.02
C LEU A 46 -0.95 10.55 8.12
N LEU A 47 -0.90 11.33 7.04
CA LEU A 47 -0.03 12.50 6.91
C LEU A 47 -0.82 13.81 6.87
N ASP A 48 -2.15 13.75 6.99
CA ASP A 48 -3.06 14.90 7.06
C ASP A 48 -3.01 15.84 5.84
N CYS A 49 -2.47 15.36 4.72
CA CYS A 49 -2.34 16.12 3.47
C CYS A 49 -2.79 15.31 2.25
N SER A 50 -2.95 15.97 1.11
CA SER A 50 -3.14 15.31 -0.17
C SER A 50 -1.81 14.74 -0.72
N VAL A 51 -1.91 13.84 -1.70
CA VAL A 51 -0.72 13.27 -2.35
C VAL A 51 0.12 14.36 -3.03
N ASP A 52 -0.54 15.35 -3.63
CA ASP A 52 0.17 16.42 -4.34
C ASP A 52 0.87 17.36 -3.35
N GLU A 53 0.19 17.76 -2.27
CA GLU A 53 0.80 18.54 -1.18
C GLU A 53 1.97 17.80 -0.54
N LEU A 54 1.87 16.47 -0.34
CA LEU A 54 2.97 15.69 0.19
C LEU A 54 4.23 15.82 -0.66
N TYR A 55 4.12 15.63 -1.97
CA TYR A 55 5.27 15.73 -2.87
C TYR A 55 5.82 17.16 -2.98
N GLU A 56 4.93 18.15 -2.97
CA GLU A 56 5.30 19.58 -3.01
C GLU A 56 6.05 20.00 -1.74
N GLN A 57 5.51 19.67 -0.56
CA GLN A 57 6.09 20.04 0.74
C GLN A 57 7.44 19.39 1.00
N THR A 58 7.65 18.15 0.53
CA THR A 58 8.90 17.44 0.74
C THR A 58 9.92 17.66 -0.39
N GLY A 59 9.54 18.35 -1.48
CA GLY A 59 10.37 18.46 -2.69
C GLY A 59 10.66 17.13 -3.38
N ALA A 60 9.84 16.11 -3.14
CA ALA A 60 10.05 14.76 -3.63
C ALA A 60 9.57 14.59 -5.08
N VAL A 61 10.09 13.59 -5.78
CA VAL A 61 9.72 13.30 -7.17
C VAL A 61 8.30 12.74 -7.20
N ARG A 62 7.39 13.45 -7.87
CA ARG A 62 5.98 13.08 -7.99
C ARG A 62 5.82 11.65 -8.48
N ASN A 63 4.91 10.91 -7.84
CA ASN A 63 4.65 9.48 -8.07
C ASN A 63 5.80 8.52 -7.72
N ASP A 64 6.95 9.02 -7.24
CA ASP A 64 7.99 8.16 -6.71
C ASP A 64 8.06 8.20 -5.18
N ARG A 65 7.38 7.26 -4.55
CA ARG A 65 7.39 7.13 -3.09
C ARG A 65 8.79 6.91 -2.48
N SER A 66 9.78 6.39 -3.21
CA SER A 66 11.15 6.24 -2.66
C SER A 66 11.89 7.57 -2.52
N SER A 67 11.41 8.63 -3.17
CA SER A 67 11.98 9.97 -3.05
C SER A 67 11.40 10.78 -1.88
N LEU A 68 10.41 10.24 -1.17
CA LEU A 68 9.85 10.88 0.03
C LEU A 68 10.81 10.75 1.23
N PRO A 69 10.70 11.60 2.25
CA PRO A 69 11.38 11.41 3.53
C PRO A 69 11.06 10.04 4.15
N GLN A 70 11.99 9.48 4.91
CA GLN A 70 11.87 8.13 5.46
C GLN A 70 10.60 7.98 6.31
N GLU A 71 10.27 8.99 7.10
CA GLU A 71 9.11 9.04 7.98
C GLU A 71 7.81 8.93 7.16
N ALA A 72 7.71 9.67 6.05
CA ALA A 72 6.55 9.61 5.16
C ALA A 72 6.46 8.25 4.45
N GLN A 73 7.60 7.65 4.08
CA GLN A 73 7.62 6.30 3.51
C GLN A 73 7.11 5.25 4.49
N GLU A 74 7.59 5.29 5.74
CA GLU A 74 7.21 4.36 6.80
C GLU A 74 5.73 4.50 7.17
N ALA A 75 5.24 5.73 7.34
CA ALA A 75 3.83 6.00 7.57
C ALA A 75 2.98 5.37 6.46
N LEU A 76 3.23 5.72 5.20
CA LEU A 76 2.48 5.18 4.05
C LEU A 76 2.56 3.65 3.95
N MET A 77 3.69 3.04 4.32
CA MET A 77 3.82 1.58 4.38
C MET A 77 2.89 0.96 5.41
N VAL A 78 2.81 1.52 6.61
CA VAL A 78 1.95 1.01 7.67
C VAL A 78 0.47 1.24 7.34
N GLY A 79 0.14 2.40 6.77
CA GLY A 79 -1.22 2.70 6.31
C GLY A 79 -1.68 1.75 5.22
N ASP A 80 -0.83 1.48 4.23
CA ASP A 80 -1.11 0.50 3.18
C ASP A 80 -1.31 -0.91 3.76
N LEU A 81 -0.52 -1.30 4.77
CA LEU A 81 -0.65 -2.60 5.42
C LEU A 81 -1.98 -2.72 6.17
N ALA A 82 -2.32 -1.73 6.99
CA ALA A 82 -3.56 -1.72 7.76
C ALA A 82 -4.80 -1.65 6.84
N ALA A 83 -4.76 -0.83 5.80
CA ALA A 83 -5.81 -0.78 4.78
C ALA A 83 -6.02 -2.15 4.11
N ARG A 84 -4.94 -2.83 3.72
CA ARG A 84 -5.02 -4.18 3.14
C ARG A 84 -5.57 -5.21 4.11
N HIS A 85 -5.13 -5.17 5.37
CA HIS A 85 -5.62 -6.07 6.40
C HIS A 85 -7.13 -5.91 6.55
N GLU A 86 -7.62 -4.68 6.68
CA GLU A 86 -9.05 -4.39 6.83
C GLU A 86 -9.87 -4.79 5.59
N ILE A 87 -9.36 -4.54 4.38
CA ILE A 87 -9.99 -5.00 3.12
C ILE A 87 -10.17 -6.52 3.13
N VAL A 88 -9.19 -7.27 3.66
CA VAL A 88 -9.27 -8.72 3.75
C VAL A 88 -10.23 -9.16 4.84
N THR A 89 -10.15 -8.57 6.04
CA THR A 89 -11.01 -8.89 7.18
C THR A 89 -12.49 -8.66 6.87
N GLN A 90 -12.82 -7.58 6.16
CA GLN A 90 -14.21 -7.25 5.79
C GLN A 90 -14.68 -7.96 4.51
N ASP A 91 -13.84 -8.80 3.91
CA ASP A 91 -14.00 -9.36 2.57
C ASP A 91 -14.49 -8.34 1.53
N ALA A 92 -13.97 -7.11 1.58
CA ALA A 92 -14.43 -6.02 0.75
C ALA A 92 -14.14 -6.30 -0.74
N GLN A 93 -15.13 -6.09 -1.60
CA GLN A 93 -15.04 -6.28 -3.04
C GLN A 93 -15.57 -5.09 -3.83
N GLY A 94 -14.95 -4.84 -4.99
CA GLY A 94 -15.33 -3.72 -5.85
C GLY A 94 -14.95 -2.36 -5.27
N HIS A 95 -15.13 -1.33 -6.09
CA HIS A 95 -14.57 0.00 -5.87
C HIS A 95 -14.94 0.60 -4.50
N GLN A 96 -16.23 0.75 -4.18
CA GLN A 96 -16.67 1.45 -2.98
C GLN A 96 -16.34 0.70 -1.69
N GLN A 97 -16.50 -0.63 -1.66
CA GLN A 97 -16.20 -1.40 -0.45
C GLN A 97 -14.70 -1.39 -0.14
N ILE A 98 -13.85 -1.49 -1.18
CA ILE A 98 -12.39 -1.38 -1.03
C ILE A 98 -11.99 -0.02 -0.45
N LEU A 99 -12.58 1.09 -0.94
CA LEU A 99 -12.29 2.41 -0.40
C LEU A 99 -12.76 2.57 1.05
N LYS A 100 -13.96 2.07 1.38
CA LYS A 100 -14.50 2.13 2.74
C LYS A 100 -13.67 1.32 3.73
N ALA A 101 -13.31 0.08 3.38
CA ALA A 101 -12.47 -0.76 4.22
C ALA A 101 -11.04 -0.20 4.33
N GLY A 102 -10.48 0.33 3.25
CA GLY A 102 -9.18 0.98 3.24
C GLY A 102 -9.12 2.25 4.09
N ASP A 103 -10.16 3.08 4.06
CA ASP A 103 -10.32 4.24 4.93
C ASP A 103 -10.35 3.82 6.41
N ALA A 104 -11.17 2.83 6.75
CA ALA A 104 -11.26 2.31 8.12
C ALA A 104 -9.92 1.75 8.61
N GLY A 105 -9.23 0.95 7.81
CA GLY A 105 -7.93 0.36 8.17
C GLY A 105 -6.83 1.42 8.34
N SER A 106 -6.74 2.39 7.43
CA SER A 106 -5.72 3.44 7.51
C SER A 106 -5.97 4.41 8.68
N LYS A 107 -7.22 4.72 9.03
CA LYS A 107 -7.52 5.49 10.25
C LYS A 107 -7.08 4.77 11.52
N LYS A 108 -7.28 3.44 11.60
CA LYS A 108 -6.78 2.65 12.73
C LYS A 108 -5.26 2.74 12.85
N ALA A 109 -4.53 2.76 11.73
CA ALA A 109 -3.08 2.87 11.73
C ALA A 109 -2.55 4.20 12.29
N ARG A 110 -3.26 5.33 12.09
CA ARG A 110 -2.88 6.63 12.65
C ARG A 110 -2.74 6.59 14.18
N HIS A 111 -3.53 5.76 14.85
CA HIS A 111 -3.48 5.62 16.32
C HIS A 111 -2.36 4.71 16.83
N ILE A 112 -1.66 4.01 15.94
CA ILE A 112 -0.63 3.02 16.32
C ILE A 112 0.76 3.67 16.35
N LEU A 113 0.99 4.74 15.60
CA LEU A 113 2.32 5.30 15.42
C LEU A 113 2.37 6.79 15.84
N PRO A 114 3.32 7.18 16.70
CA PRO A 114 3.32 8.48 17.38
C PRO A 114 4.09 9.56 16.59
N TRP A 115 3.81 9.72 15.30
CA TRP A 115 4.42 10.77 14.49
C TRP A 115 3.69 12.10 14.60
#